data_AF-A0A7W3TRU3-F1
#
_entry.id   AF-A0A7W3TRU3-F1
#
_cell.length_a   1.000
_cell.length_b   1.000
_cell.length_c   1.000
_cell.angle_alpha   90.00
_cell.angle_beta   90.00
_cell.angle_gamma   90.00
#
_symmetry.space_group_name_H-M   'P 1'
#
loop_
_entity.id
_entity.type
_entity.pdbx_description
1 polymer ?
#
loop_
_entity_poly.entity_id
_entity_poly.type
_entity_poly.pdbx_seq_one_letter_code
_entity_poly.pdbx_strand_id
1 'polypeptide(L)'
;MYGTVKNGRFITNRVLDLRWGALPTSSVIATLPVGTVIDYDAWSRHNGYVWLRQPRANGQYGYLPCRNADDNEAFGKFEPLN
;
A
#
# COMPACT_ATOMS: atom_id res chain seq x y z
N MET A 1 -7.43 0.78 26.23
CA MET A 1 -5.99 1.16 26.23
C MET A 1 -5.43 0.78 24.86
N TYR A 2 -5.16 1.80 24.03
CA TYR A 2 -4.50 1.87 22.70
C TYR A 2 -4.63 0.70 21.71
N GLY A 3 -5.65 0.76 20.84
CA GLY A 3 -5.74 -0.09 19.66
C GLY A 3 -4.85 0.40 18.51
N THR A 4 -3.65 -0.19 18.43
CA THR A 4 -2.78 -0.39 17.25
C THR A 4 -2.63 0.76 16.25
N VAL A 5 -1.46 1.39 16.27
CA VAL A 5 -0.92 2.13 15.14
C VAL A 5 -0.93 1.19 13.91
N LYS A 6 -1.63 1.57 12.84
CA LYS A 6 -1.72 0.79 11.59
C LYS A 6 -0.62 1.18 10.60
N ASN A 7 0.52 1.63 11.12
CA ASN A 7 1.71 1.90 10.32
C ASN A 7 2.56 0.63 10.21
N GLY A 8 3.35 0.57 9.15
CA GLY A 8 4.17 -0.61 8.87
C GLY A 8 4.99 -0.41 7.62
N ARG A 9 5.72 -1.47 7.28
CA ARG A 9 6.50 -1.57 6.07
C ARG A 9 5.96 -2.71 5.20
N PHE A 10 5.93 -2.49 3.90
CA PHE A 10 5.52 -3.46 2.90
C PHE A 10 6.62 -3.67 1.88
N ILE A 11 6.93 -4.93 1.59
CA ILE A 11 7.94 -5.31 0.60
C ILE A 11 7.24 -6.02 -0.56
N THR A 12 7.31 -5.44 -1.76
CA THR A 12 6.62 -5.96 -2.94
C THR A 12 7.16 -7.34 -3.37
N ASN A 13 6.29 -8.30 -3.70
CA ASN A 13 6.69 -9.59 -4.29
C ASN A 13 6.46 -9.66 -5.82
N ARG A 14 5.86 -8.60 -6.38
CA ARG A 14 5.59 -8.41 -7.81
C ARG A 14 5.72 -6.93 -8.17
N VAL A 15 5.71 -6.62 -9.46
CA VAL A 15 5.64 -5.24 -9.94
C VAL A 15 4.28 -4.66 -9.57
N LEU A 16 4.25 -3.47 -8.95
CA LEU A 16 3.02 -2.82 -8.50
C LEU A 16 3.05 -1.32 -8.80
N ASP A 17 1.91 -0.76 -9.20
CA ASP A 17 1.78 0.68 -9.39
C ASP A 17 1.34 1.37 -8.10
N LEU A 18 2.14 2.34 -7.66
CA LEU A 18 1.74 3.33 -6.66
C LEU A 18 0.93 4.42 -7.36
N ARG A 19 -0.24 4.76 -6.82
CA ARG A 19 -1.22 5.64 -7.47
C ARG A 19 -1.58 6.86 -6.63
N TRP A 20 -2.10 7.91 -7.27
CA TRP A 20 -2.60 9.10 -6.58
C TRP A 20 -3.90 8.87 -5.81
N GLY A 21 -4.67 7.83 -6.16
CA GLY A 21 -5.87 7.41 -5.45
C GLY A 21 -5.93 5.90 -5.29
N ALA A 22 -6.65 5.44 -4.26
CA ALA A 22 -6.94 4.03 -4.00
C ALA A 22 -7.99 3.46 -4.99
N LEU A 23 -7.68 3.56 -6.28
CA LEU A 23 -8.53 3.19 -7.39
C LEU A 23 -7.63 2.68 -8.53
N PRO A 24 -7.93 1.51 -9.15
CA PRO A 24 -7.07 0.95 -10.19
C PRO A 24 -6.91 1.86 -11.42
N THR A 25 -7.88 2.75 -11.69
CA THR A 25 -7.85 3.69 -12.81
C THR A 25 -7.21 5.04 -12.46
N SER A 26 -6.78 5.25 -11.20
CA SER A 26 -6.07 6.48 -10.82
C SER A 26 -4.69 6.54 -11.46
N SER A 27 -4.23 7.75 -11.78
CA SER A 27 -2.92 8.01 -12.37
C SER A 27 -1.79 7.42 -11.52
N VAL A 28 -0.81 6.84 -12.21
CA VAL A 28 0.37 6.21 -11.60
C VAL A 28 1.37 7.30 -11.17
N ILE A 29 1.83 7.21 -9.93
CA ILE A 29 2.95 8.00 -9.38
C ILE A 29 4.26 7.35 -9.79
N ALA A 30 4.36 6.03 -9.59
CA ALA A 30 5.53 5.24 -9.89
C ALA A 30 5.14 3.76 -10.04
N THR A 31 5.84 3.05 -10.93
CA THR A 31 5.80 1.59 -11.01
C THR A 31 6.95 1.03 -10.19
N LEU A 32 6.63 0.25 -9.17
CA LEU A 32 7.57 -0.28 -8.18
C LEU A 32 8.01 -1.70 -8.59
N PRO A 33 9.31 -1.98 -8.73
CA PRO A 33 9.79 -3.33 -8.98
C PRO A 33 9.60 -4.23 -7.75
N VAL A 34 9.84 -5.53 -7.92
CA VAL A 34 9.91 -6.51 -6.82
C VAL A 34 10.97 -6.10 -5.79
N GLY A 35 10.69 -6.33 -4.51
CA GLY A 35 11.59 -6.00 -3.41
C GLY A 35 11.58 -4.53 -3.00
N THR A 36 10.70 -3.72 -3.60
CA THR A 36 10.55 -2.32 -3.18
C THR A 36 9.95 -2.25 -1.79
N VAL A 37 10.57 -1.44 -0.93
CA VAL A 37 10.13 -1.19 0.43
C VAL A 37 9.26 0.07 0.47
N ILE A 38 8.06 -0.05 1.04
CA ILE A 38 7.11 1.05 1.21
C ILE A 38 6.67 1.13 2.67
N ASP A 39 6.93 2.27 3.29
CA ASP A 39 6.38 2.61 4.60
C ASP A 39 4.95 3.18 4.41
N TYR A 40 4.01 2.71 5.22
CA TYR A 40 2.61 3.11 5.17
C TYR A 40 2.11 3.47 6.57
N ASP A 41 1.05 4.29 6.64
CA ASP A 41 0.47 4.75 7.92
C ASP A 41 -1.02 4.40 8.08
N ALA A 42 -1.66 3.95 7.00
CA ALA A 42 -3.06 3.57 6.98
C ALA A 42 -3.36 2.57 5.86
N TRP A 43 -4.54 1.96 5.92
CA TRP A 43 -5.06 1.09 4.88
C TRP A 43 -6.56 1.22 4.71
N SER A 44 -7.06 0.87 3.52
CA SER A 44 -8.48 0.76 3.19
C SER A 44 -8.75 -0.49 2.33
N ARG A 45 -10.00 -0.98 2.30
CA ARG A 45 -10.41 -2.10 1.44
C ARG A 45 -11.60 -1.67 0.60
N HIS A 46 -11.39 -1.55 -0.71
CA HIS A 46 -12.41 -1.20 -1.69
C HIS A 46 -11.82 -1.33 -3.11
N ASN A 47 -12.67 -1.23 -4.13
CA ASN A 47 -12.25 -1.28 -5.54
C ASN A 47 -11.42 -2.52 -5.90
N GLY A 48 -11.76 -3.68 -5.31
CA GLY A 48 -11.09 -4.96 -5.58
C GLY A 48 -9.75 -5.18 -4.86
N TYR A 49 -9.28 -4.23 -4.04
CA TYR A 49 -8.00 -4.37 -3.35
C TYR A 49 -8.02 -3.90 -1.89
N VAL A 50 -7.04 -4.38 -1.13
CA VAL A 50 -6.60 -3.71 0.09
C VAL A 50 -5.48 -2.75 -0.28
N TRP A 51 -5.65 -1.47 0.05
CA TRP A 51 -4.75 -0.39 -0.29
C TRP A 51 -3.95 0.06 0.92
N LEU A 52 -2.66 0.31 0.73
CA LEU A 52 -1.80 0.98 1.71
C LEU A 52 -1.64 2.44 1.34
N ARG A 53 -1.75 3.33 2.34
CA ARG A 53 -1.48 4.75 2.17
C ARG A 53 -0.02 5.02 2.53
N GLN A 54 0.76 5.45 1.55
CA GLN A 54 2.13 5.92 1.70
C GLN A 54 2.11 7.45 1.92
N PRO A 55 2.53 7.95 3.10
CA PRO A 55 2.78 9.38 3.29
C PRO A 55 3.87 9.91 2.35
N ARG A 56 3.66 11.10 1.80
CA ARG A 56 4.62 11.81 0.96
C ARG A 56 4.76 13.26 1.43
N ALA A 57 5.72 13.99 0.87
CA ALA A 57 5.94 15.40 1.20
C ALA A 57 4.69 16.25 0.95
N ASN A 58 4.59 17.39 1.65
CA ASN A 58 3.51 18.38 1.49
C ASN A 58 2.09 17.83 1.74
N GLY A 59 1.95 16.86 2.65
CA GLY A 59 0.65 16.28 3.03
C GLY A 59 0.00 15.44 1.93
N GLN A 60 0.78 15.04 0.92
CA GLN A 60 0.32 14.20 -0.18
C GLN A 60 0.43 12.71 0.19
N TYR A 61 -0.30 11.88 -0.56
CA TYR A 61 -0.33 10.44 -0.34
C TYR A 61 -0.23 9.68 -1.66
N GLY A 62 0.44 8.53 -1.60
CA GLY A 62 0.35 7.48 -2.61
C GLY A 62 -0.43 6.28 -2.09
N TYR A 63 -1.05 5.53 -2.98
CA TYR A 63 -1.86 4.37 -2.65
C TYR A 63 -1.36 3.15 -3.42
N LEU A 64 -1.00 2.10 -2.69
CA LEU A 64 -0.45 0.86 -3.25
C LEU A 64 -1.41 -0.30 -2.98
N PRO A 65 -1.83 -1.08 -4.00
CA PRO A 65 -2.59 -2.30 -3.76
C PRO A 65 -1.64 -3.35 -3.14
N CYS A 66 -1.97 -3.86 -1.96
CA CYS A 66 -1.14 -4.83 -1.23
C CYS A 66 -1.76 -6.22 -1.15
N ARG A 67 -3.08 -6.32 -1.36
CA ARG A 67 -3.81 -7.59 -1.45
C ARG A 67 -4.95 -7.51 -2.45
N ASN A 68 -5.28 -8.63 -3.06
CA ASN A 68 -6.57 -8.82 -3.71
C ASN A 68 -7.67 -8.84 -2.63
N ALA A 69 -8.77 -8.11 -2.85
CA ALA A 69 -9.88 -8.05 -1.90
C ALA A 69 -10.81 -9.27 -1.97
N ASP A 70 -10.75 -10.11 -2.98
CA ASP A 70 -11.65 -11.26 -3.12
C ASP A 70 -11.07 -12.50 -2.43
N ASP A 71 -9.81 -12.85 -2.72
CA ASP A 71 -9.13 -14.05 -2.19
C ASP A 71 -8.11 -13.75 -1.07
N ASN A 72 -7.87 -12.47 -0.75
CA ASN A 72 -6.87 -11.99 0.21
C ASN A 72 -5.41 -12.34 -0.15
N GLU A 73 -5.11 -12.71 -1.40
CA GLU A 73 -3.74 -12.93 -1.89
C GLU A 73 -2.88 -11.70 -1.58
N ALA A 74 -1.75 -11.88 -0.92
CA ALA A 74 -0.81 -10.80 -0.64
C ALA A 74 0.16 -10.58 -1.81
N PHE A 75 0.33 -9.32 -2.20
CA PHE A 75 1.26 -8.90 -3.24
C PHE A 75 2.65 -8.52 -2.68
N GLY A 76 2.95 -9.01 -1.48
CA GLY A 76 4.15 -8.68 -0.75
C GLY A 76 4.12 -9.13 0.71
N LYS A 77 5.16 -8.75 1.45
CA LYS A 77 5.34 -9.06 2.87
C LYS A 77 5.09 -7.81 3.72
N PHE A 78 4.41 -7.98 4.84
CA PHE A 78 4.21 -6.94 5.84
C PHE A 78 5.23 -7.10 6.98
N GLU A 79 5.84 -5.99 7.38
CA GLU A 79 6.78 -5.93 8.50
C GLU A 79 6.38 -4.79 9.44
N PRO A 80 6.52 -4.98 10.77
CA PRO A 80 6.33 -3.88 11.71
C PRO A 80 7.39 -2.80 11.48
N LEU A 81 7.05 -1.54 11.78
CA LEU A 81 8.05 -0.50 11.95
C LEU A 81 8.70 -0.69 13.32
N ASN A 82 10.01 -0.87 13.33
CA ASN A 82 10.82 -1.00 14.55
C ASN A 82 10.98 0.35 15.26
#